data_AF-A0A2W6DSR5-F1
#
_entry.id   AF-A0A2W6DSR5-F1
#
_cell.length_a   1.000
_cell.length_b   1.000
_cell.length_c   1.000
_cell.angle_alpha   90.00
_cell.angle_beta   90.00
_cell.angle_gamma   90.00
#
_symmetry.space_group_name_H-M   'P 1'
#
loop_
_entity.id
_entity.type
_entity.pdbx_description
1 polymer ?
#
loop_
_entity_poly.entity_id
_entity_poly.type
_entity_poly.pdbx_seq_one_letter_code
_entity_poly.pdbx_strand_id
1 'polypeptide(L)'
;MSRLELGALSGQNPLGLLAALGAVDGIDRLRPELRVRLSWTDTLVPRAVLTGIDSLDEVVSILDCDREEWCASVILNWGPDGAPLDVVKPSAEDARRWVKAVMDGDGPRTAAEVTLLAALFAEGAVDEKGTKTKPTHLDFTAGQLRFLASVRRLAGSVDPGRLHEALAGPWRYDSKDLPVLRWDIRGERVYALRATDPSESKNKEHGVPGADWLAFVGLSFFPVWPRRGKLVTTGCSERWKSSSLTWPLWSAELRPMVIRSLLR
;
A
#
# COMPACT_ATOMS: atom_id res chain seq x y z
N MET A 1 20.38 18.47 -10.58
CA MET A 1 19.19 17.58 -10.64
C MET A 1 18.19 18.07 -9.62
N SER A 2 16.93 18.21 -10.00
CA SER A 2 15.83 18.64 -9.13
C SER A 2 15.59 17.62 -8.01
N ARG A 3 15.40 18.10 -6.78
CA ARG A 3 15.13 17.29 -5.59
C ARG A 3 13.93 17.87 -4.83
N LEU A 4 13.00 17.02 -4.45
CA LEU A 4 11.83 17.34 -3.65
C LEU A 4 11.82 16.48 -2.38
N GLU A 5 11.87 17.13 -1.22
CA GLU A 5 11.68 16.43 0.05
C GLU A 5 10.18 16.27 0.36
N LEU A 6 9.76 15.05 0.66
CA LEU A 6 8.40 14.71 1.07
C LEU A 6 8.34 14.75 2.60
N GLY A 7 8.25 15.97 3.14
CA GLY A 7 8.46 16.25 4.57
C GLY A 7 7.56 15.47 5.53
N ALA A 8 6.40 14.99 5.09
CA ALA A 8 5.52 14.18 5.91
C ALA A 8 5.97 12.71 6.01
N LEU A 9 6.61 12.17 4.97
CA LEU A 9 6.90 10.75 4.83
C LEU A 9 8.18 10.37 5.60
N SER A 10 7.99 9.84 6.81
CA SER A 10 9.09 9.35 7.65
C SER A 10 9.46 7.90 7.33
N GLY A 11 10.75 7.62 7.17
CA GLY A 11 11.26 6.26 6.98
C GLY A 11 11.21 5.39 8.24
N GLN A 12 10.95 5.99 9.42
CA GLN A 12 10.76 5.25 10.68
C GLN A 12 9.32 4.78 10.89
N ASN A 13 8.41 5.14 9.98
CA ASN A 13 7.01 4.77 10.05
C ASN A 13 6.64 3.91 8.83
N PRO A 14 6.06 2.70 9.00
CA PRO A 14 5.66 1.86 7.86
C PRO A 14 4.73 2.59 6.88
N LEU A 15 3.81 3.43 7.37
CA LEU A 15 2.95 4.24 6.49
C LEU A 15 3.77 5.21 5.63
N GLY A 16 4.78 5.86 6.23
CA GLY A 16 5.66 6.79 5.51
C GLY A 16 6.54 6.09 4.46
N LEU A 17 7.09 4.92 4.80
CA LEU A 17 7.82 4.06 3.86
C LEU A 17 6.94 3.64 2.69
N LEU A 18 5.81 2.99 2.97
CA LEU A 18 4.93 2.44 1.95
C LEU A 18 4.37 3.55 1.05
N ALA A 19 3.98 4.70 1.62
CA ALA A 19 3.53 5.83 0.83
C ALA A 19 4.62 6.40 -0.08
N ALA A 20 5.88 6.45 0.37
CA ALA A 20 7.00 6.89 -0.46
C ALA A 20 7.27 5.92 -1.61
N LEU A 21 7.16 4.62 -1.36
CA LEU A 21 7.28 3.57 -2.37
C LEU A 21 6.15 3.64 -3.40
N GLY A 22 4.90 3.84 -2.96
CA GLY A 22 3.77 4.04 -3.87
C GLY A 22 3.91 5.29 -4.72
N ALA A 23 4.38 6.40 -4.12
CA ALA A 23 4.61 7.65 -4.84
C ALA A 23 5.66 7.51 -5.94
N VAL A 24 6.84 6.94 -5.65
CA VAL A 24 7.89 6.78 -6.66
C VAL A 24 7.49 5.80 -7.77
N ASP A 25 6.71 4.76 -7.45
CA ASP A 25 6.22 3.78 -8.43
C ASP A 25 5.14 4.35 -9.35
N GLY A 26 4.18 5.11 -8.80
CA GLY A 26 3.16 5.82 -9.60
C GLY A 26 3.79 6.83 -10.56
N ILE A 27 4.78 7.60 -10.10
CA ILE A 27 5.51 8.55 -10.97
C ILE A 27 6.31 7.81 -12.05
N ASP A 28 7.08 6.77 -11.73
CA ASP A 28 7.88 6.04 -12.72
C ASP A 28 7.00 5.31 -13.75
N ARG A 29 5.79 4.88 -13.36
CA ARG A 29 4.82 4.25 -14.25
C ARG A 29 4.20 5.24 -15.24
N LEU A 30 3.73 6.40 -14.76
CA LEU A 30 3.04 7.38 -15.62
C LEU A 30 4.00 8.31 -16.36
N ARG A 31 5.18 8.58 -15.79
CA ARG A 31 6.19 9.51 -16.31
C ARG A 31 7.59 8.88 -16.30
N PRO A 32 7.80 7.73 -16.99
CA PRO A 32 9.07 7.00 -16.97
C PRO A 32 10.28 7.81 -17.48
N GLU A 33 10.03 8.85 -18.29
CA GLU A 33 11.04 9.76 -18.81
C GLU A 33 11.66 10.67 -17.74
N LEU A 34 10.96 10.93 -16.63
CA LEU A 34 11.51 11.66 -15.48
C LEU A 34 12.62 10.85 -14.78
N ARG A 35 12.62 9.53 -14.98
CA ARG A 35 13.55 8.57 -14.36
C ARG A 35 13.65 8.82 -12.85
N VAL A 36 12.50 9.03 -12.21
CA VAL A 36 12.41 9.41 -10.81
C VAL A 36 13.17 8.42 -9.91
N ARG A 37 13.80 8.95 -8.88
CA ARG A 37 14.55 8.17 -7.89
C ARG A 37 14.08 8.54 -6.49
N LEU A 38 14.11 7.56 -5.58
CA LEU A 38 13.80 7.74 -4.17
C LEU A 38 15.09 7.54 -3.35
N SER A 39 15.31 8.41 -2.39
CA SER A 39 16.30 8.27 -1.32
C SER A 39 15.75 8.78 0.01
N TRP A 40 16.51 8.60 1.08
CA TRP A 40 16.18 9.07 2.42
C TRP A 40 17.21 10.08 2.91
N THR A 41 16.76 11.13 3.62
CA THR A 41 17.67 12.09 4.26
C THR A 41 18.50 11.42 5.36
N ASP A 42 19.74 11.89 5.53
CA ASP A 42 20.63 11.45 6.60
C ASP A 42 20.40 12.30 7.87
N THR A 43 19.20 12.16 8.43
CA THR A 43 18.73 12.88 9.62
C THR A 43 18.19 11.92 10.66
N LEU A 44 18.08 12.36 11.92
CA LEU A 44 17.54 11.54 13.02
C LEU A 44 16.16 10.95 12.70
N VAL A 45 15.34 11.70 11.95
CA VAL A 45 14.10 11.23 11.35
C VAL A 45 14.28 11.29 9.83
N PRO A 46 14.64 10.19 9.16
CA PRO A 46 14.81 10.16 7.72
C PRO A 46 13.51 10.50 7.00
N ARG A 47 13.59 11.38 6.00
CA ARG A 47 12.48 11.80 5.13
C ARG A 47 12.72 11.33 3.71
N ALA A 48 11.64 10.96 3.03
CA ALA A 48 11.70 10.56 1.64
C ALA A 48 12.08 11.78 0.76
N VAL A 49 12.95 11.55 -0.20
CA VAL A 49 13.37 12.56 -1.19
C VAL A 49 13.19 11.97 -2.59
N LEU A 50 12.45 12.68 -3.43
CA LEU A 50 12.36 12.38 -4.86
C LEU A 50 13.40 13.18 -5.62
N THR A 51 14.18 12.53 -6.49
CA THR A 51 15.06 13.19 -7.45
C THR A 51 14.56 12.97 -8.87
N GLY A 52 14.57 14.04 -9.68
CA GLY A 52 14.05 14.04 -11.06
C GLY A 52 12.72 14.79 -11.21
N ILE A 53 12.18 15.29 -10.11
CA ILE A 53 10.99 16.15 -10.02
C ILE A 53 11.14 17.08 -8.80
N ASP A 54 10.79 18.37 -8.93
CA ASP A 54 10.87 19.38 -7.87
C ASP A 54 9.54 20.09 -7.57
N SER A 55 8.49 19.84 -8.36
CA SER A 55 7.16 20.40 -8.13
C SER A 55 6.28 19.42 -7.37
N LEU A 56 5.89 19.79 -6.16
CA LEU A 56 4.92 19.03 -5.38
C LEU A 56 3.55 18.96 -6.08
N ASP A 57 3.12 20.06 -6.70
CA ASP A 57 1.85 20.10 -7.43
C ASP A 57 1.86 19.15 -8.63
N GLU A 58 3.00 19.04 -9.33
CA GLU A 58 3.17 18.06 -10.42
C GLU A 58 3.11 16.63 -9.88
N VAL A 59 3.80 16.35 -8.76
CA VAL A 59 3.74 15.03 -8.10
C VAL A 59 2.29 14.68 -7.72
N VAL A 60 1.57 15.61 -7.09
CA VAL A 60 0.17 15.40 -6.69
C VAL A 60 -0.70 15.12 -7.91
N SER A 61 -0.55 15.90 -8.99
CA SER A 61 -1.31 15.70 -10.22
C SER A 61 -1.04 14.33 -10.85
N ILE A 62 0.22 13.89 -10.91
CA ILE A 62 0.58 12.58 -11.46
C ILE A 62 -0.05 11.46 -10.62
N LEU A 63 0.05 11.55 -9.29
CA LEU A 63 -0.46 10.52 -8.39
C LEU A 63 -1.99 10.47 -8.33
N ASP A 64 -2.66 11.59 -8.58
CA ASP A 64 -4.11 11.62 -8.73
C ASP A 64 -4.56 10.92 -10.02
N CYS A 65 -3.85 11.14 -11.13
CA CYS A 65 -4.07 10.35 -12.36
C CYS A 65 -3.82 8.85 -12.14
N ASP A 66 -2.75 8.46 -11.44
CA ASP A 66 -2.46 7.04 -11.12
C ASP A 66 -3.59 6.45 -10.27
N ARG A 67 -4.11 7.20 -9.28
CA ARG A 67 -5.26 6.81 -8.46
C ARG A 67 -6.49 6.53 -9.32
N GLU A 68 -6.81 7.39 -10.27
CA GLU A 68 -7.95 7.20 -11.19
C GLU A 68 -7.78 5.96 -12.07
N GLU A 69 -6.57 5.69 -12.58
CA GLU A 69 -6.29 4.46 -13.32
C GLU A 69 -6.48 3.21 -12.45
N TRP A 70 -6.09 3.26 -11.18
CA TRP A 70 -6.32 2.15 -10.25
C TRP A 70 -7.79 1.97 -9.87
N CYS A 71 -8.61 3.04 -9.83
CA CYS A 71 -10.05 2.91 -9.62
C CYS A 71 -10.71 1.99 -10.66
N ALA A 72 -10.19 1.96 -11.89
CA ALA A 72 -10.63 1.09 -12.96
C ALA A 72 -9.85 -0.25 -13.05
N SER A 73 -9.06 -0.59 -12.02
CA SER A 73 -8.20 -1.79 -12.05
C SER A 73 -8.98 -3.08 -11.89
N VAL A 74 -8.44 -4.16 -12.46
CA VAL A 74 -8.93 -5.52 -12.21
C VAL A 74 -8.71 -5.88 -10.74
N ILE A 75 -7.64 -5.39 -10.12
CA ILE A 75 -7.34 -5.60 -8.68
C ILE A 75 -8.48 -5.11 -7.79
N LEU A 76 -9.03 -3.93 -8.06
CA LEU A 76 -10.08 -3.38 -7.21
C LEU A 76 -11.49 -3.84 -7.59
N ASN A 77 -11.72 -4.26 -8.83
CA ASN A 77 -13.08 -4.52 -9.35
C ASN A 77 -13.38 -5.99 -9.66
N TRP A 78 -12.41 -6.89 -9.55
CA TRP A 78 -12.64 -8.31 -9.85
C TRP A 78 -13.39 -9.04 -8.73
N GLY A 79 -14.27 -9.96 -9.13
CA GLY A 79 -14.81 -11.01 -8.27
C GLY A 79 -15.54 -12.09 -9.08
N PRO A 80 -15.74 -13.28 -8.50
CA PRO A 80 -16.15 -14.47 -9.24
C PRO A 80 -17.57 -14.37 -9.83
N ASP A 81 -18.45 -13.62 -9.18
CA ASP A 81 -19.85 -13.44 -9.58
C ASP A 81 -20.10 -12.07 -10.25
N GLY A 82 -19.04 -11.40 -10.72
CA GLY A 82 -19.10 -10.05 -11.29
C GLY A 82 -19.18 -8.92 -10.27
N ALA A 83 -19.29 -9.23 -8.97
CA ALA A 83 -19.21 -8.26 -7.88
C ALA A 83 -17.80 -8.25 -7.27
N PRO A 84 -17.18 -7.07 -7.02
CA PRO A 84 -15.82 -6.99 -6.49
C PRO A 84 -15.64 -7.71 -5.15
N LEU A 85 -14.53 -8.43 -4.97
CA LEU A 85 -14.17 -8.98 -3.67
C LEU A 85 -13.91 -7.87 -2.66
N ASP A 86 -14.42 -8.02 -1.43
CA ASP A 86 -14.16 -7.08 -0.34
C ASP A 86 -12.92 -7.42 0.49
N VAL A 87 -12.45 -8.67 0.44
CA VAL A 87 -11.32 -9.19 1.21
C VAL A 87 -10.37 -9.99 0.32
N VAL A 88 -9.09 -9.98 0.66
CA VAL A 88 -8.06 -10.78 -0.02
C VAL A 88 -8.04 -12.20 0.54
N LYS A 89 -9.17 -12.90 0.39
CA LYS A 89 -9.34 -14.32 0.78
C LYS A 89 -10.18 -15.11 -0.24
N PRO A 90 -9.88 -15.01 -1.56
CA PRO A 90 -10.54 -15.84 -2.56
C PRO A 90 -10.35 -17.34 -2.25
N SER A 91 -11.25 -18.17 -2.79
CA SER A 91 -11.00 -19.61 -2.85
C SER A 91 -9.78 -19.90 -3.72
N ALA A 92 -9.19 -21.10 -3.63
CA ALA A 92 -8.06 -21.48 -4.49
C ALA A 92 -8.40 -21.41 -5.99
N GLU A 93 -9.66 -21.68 -6.35
CA GLU A 93 -10.13 -21.57 -7.73
C GLU A 93 -10.29 -20.11 -8.15
N ASP A 94 -10.92 -19.29 -7.32
CA ASP A 94 -11.12 -17.86 -7.59
C ASP A 94 -9.78 -17.12 -7.63
N ALA A 95 -8.81 -17.53 -6.82
CA ALA A 95 -7.45 -17.00 -6.86
C ALA A 95 -6.82 -17.18 -8.25
N ARG A 96 -6.93 -18.37 -8.84
CA ARG A 96 -6.45 -18.64 -10.22
C ARG A 96 -7.18 -17.82 -11.25
N ARG A 97 -8.50 -17.72 -11.14
CA ARG A 97 -9.33 -16.93 -12.06
C ARG A 97 -8.97 -15.44 -11.98
N TRP A 98 -8.68 -14.93 -10.79
CA TRP A 98 -8.25 -13.55 -10.58
C TRP A 98 -6.85 -13.29 -11.15
N VAL A 99 -5.88 -14.17 -10.88
CA VAL A 99 -4.54 -14.10 -11.48
C VAL A 99 -4.65 -14.08 -13.00
N LYS A 100 -5.44 -15.01 -13.57
CA LYS A 100 -5.67 -15.05 -15.01
C LYS A 100 -6.30 -13.76 -15.53
N ALA A 101 -7.34 -13.25 -14.88
CA ALA A 101 -8.00 -12.00 -15.31
C ALA A 101 -7.06 -10.80 -15.32
N VAL A 102 -6.12 -10.73 -14.37
CA VAL A 102 -5.08 -9.69 -14.36
C VAL A 102 -4.06 -9.92 -15.47
N MET A 103 -3.60 -11.16 -15.68
CA MET A 103 -2.62 -11.50 -16.73
C MET A 103 -3.16 -11.34 -18.15
N ASP A 104 -4.47 -11.56 -18.36
CA ASP A 104 -5.16 -11.40 -19.64
C ASP A 104 -5.45 -9.92 -19.96
N GLY A 105 -5.14 -8.99 -19.06
CA GLY A 105 -5.30 -7.56 -19.28
C GLY A 105 -4.38 -7.06 -20.41
N ASP A 106 -4.93 -6.25 -21.30
CA ASP A 106 -4.17 -5.62 -22.38
C ASP A 106 -3.78 -4.17 -21.98
N GLY A 107 -2.51 -3.81 -22.18
CA GLY A 107 -2.01 -2.46 -21.94
C GLY A 107 -0.89 -2.32 -20.90
N PRO A 108 -0.33 -1.10 -20.78
CA PRO A 108 0.86 -0.82 -19.95
C PRO A 108 0.63 -1.01 -18.45
N ARG A 109 -0.63 -0.99 -18.00
CA ARG A 109 -1.01 -1.17 -16.58
C ARG A 109 -0.91 -2.62 -16.12
N THR A 110 -1.02 -3.60 -17.02
CA THR A 110 -1.04 -5.04 -16.68
C THR A 110 0.17 -5.44 -15.83
N ALA A 111 1.37 -4.97 -16.18
CA ALA A 111 2.58 -5.30 -15.41
C ALA A 111 2.51 -4.79 -13.96
N ALA A 112 1.91 -3.63 -13.74
CA ALA A 112 1.73 -3.06 -12.41
C ALA A 112 0.66 -3.81 -11.61
N GLU A 113 -0.47 -4.19 -12.24
CA GLU A 113 -1.51 -4.99 -11.59
C GLU A 113 -0.98 -6.36 -11.16
N VAL A 114 -0.22 -7.04 -12.03
CA VAL A 114 0.44 -8.31 -11.69
C VAL A 114 1.36 -8.14 -10.48
N THR A 115 2.15 -7.06 -10.48
CA THR A 115 3.08 -6.78 -9.39
C THR A 115 2.36 -6.50 -8.07
N LEU A 116 1.26 -5.75 -8.10
CA LEU A 116 0.45 -5.49 -6.91
C LEU A 116 -0.28 -6.76 -6.44
N LEU A 117 -0.87 -7.55 -7.35
CA LEU A 117 -1.54 -8.81 -7.01
C LEU A 117 -0.59 -9.77 -6.27
N ALA A 118 0.65 -9.87 -6.76
CA ALA A 118 1.70 -10.67 -6.16
C ALA A 118 2.12 -10.21 -4.75
N ALA A 119 1.70 -9.02 -4.31
CA ALA A 119 1.87 -8.53 -2.94
C ALA A 119 0.65 -8.75 -2.05
N LEU A 120 -0.51 -9.13 -2.62
CA LEU A 120 -1.76 -9.31 -1.88
C LEU A 120 -1.95 -10.73 -1.38
N PHE A 121 -1.72 -11.73 -2.23
CA PHE A 121 -1.78 -13.15 -1.87
C PHE A 121 -0.87 -13.98 -2.78
N ALA A 122 -0.63 -15.23 -2.38
CA ALA A 122 0.03 -16.21 -3.23
C ALA A 122 -0.81 -17.48 -3.37
N GLU A 123 -0.86 -18.02 -4.59
CA GLU A 123 -1.43 -19.35 -4.80
C GLU A 123 -0.69 -20.40 -3.96
N GLY A 124 -1.44 -21.35 -3.39
CA GLY A 124 -0.88 -22.40 -2.52
C GLY A 124 -0.57 -21.97 -1.08
N ALA A 125 -0.71 -20.68 -0.74
CA ALA A 125 -0.67 -20.21 0.63
C ALA A 125 -2.10 -20.08 1.18
N VAL A 126 -2.63 -21.21 1.67
CA VAL A 126 -4.03 -21.35 2.06
C VAL A 126 -4.23 -21.34 3.58
N ASP A 127 -5.49 -21.17 4.01
CA ASP A 127 -5.91 -21.36 5.40
C ASP A 127 -5.73 -22.81 5.87
N GLU A 128 -5.93 -23.06 7.17
CA GLU A 128 -5.74 -24.38 7.77
C GLU A 128 -6.65 -25.45 7.16
N LYS A 129 -7.80 -25.03 6.60
CA LYS A 129 -8.74 -25.91 5.91
C LYS A 129 -8.36 -26.15 4.45
N GLY A 130 -7.38 -25.42 3.93
CA GLY A 130 -6.95 -25.52 2.53
C GLY A 130 -7.90 -24.90 1.53
N THR A 131 -8.86 -24.08 1.97
CA THR A 131 -10.00 -23.64 1.12
C THR A 131 -9.82 -22.24 0.54
N LYS A 132 -9.23 -21.33 1.31
CA LYS A 132 -9.08 -19.91 0.94
C LYS A 132 -7.62 -19.49 1.05
N THR A 133 -7.20 -18.55 0.22
CA THR A 133 -5.87 -17.96 0.33
C THR A 133 -5.74 -17.13 1.60
N LYS A 134 -4.51 -16.98 2.08
CA LYS A 134 -4.18 -16.02 3.14
C LYS A 134 -3.76 -14.69 2.50
N PRO A 135 -4.22 -13.55 3.05
CA PRO A 135 -3.76 -12.24 2.61
C PRO A 135 -2.34 -12.00 3.13
N THR A 136 -1.64 -11.05 2.51
CA THR A 136 -0.34 -10.54 2.97
C THR A 136 -0.32 -10.20 4.45
N HIS A 137 0.85 -10.34 5.10
CA HIS A 137 1.05 -9.92 6.49
C HIS A 137 0.76 -8.43 6.71
N LEU A 138 0.72 -7.63 5.64
CA LEU A 138 0.43 -6.20 5.66
C LEU A 138 -1.08 -5.89 5.55
N ASP A 139 -1.96 -6.90 5.51
CA ASP A 139 -3.40 -6.74 5.72
C ASP A 139 -3.70 -6.73 7.22
N PHE A 140 -3.74 -5.53 7.80
CA PHE A 140 -4.06 -5.31 9.22
C PHE A 140 -5.56 -5.15 9.50
N THR A 141 -6.41 -5.49 8.52
CA THR A 141 -7.85 -5.41 8.72
C THR A 141 -8.34 -6.55 9.60
N ALA A 142 -9.22 -6.20 10.54
CA ALA A 142 -9.80 -7.14 11.50
C ALA A 142 -11.25 -6.77 11.79
N GLY A 143 -12.04 -7.77 12.22
CA GLY A 143 -13.45 -7.58 12.52
C GLY A 143 -14.26 -7.24 11.27
N GLN A 144 -14.96 -6.10 11.31
CA GLN A 144 -15.84 -5.63 10.23
C GLN A 144 -15.11 -4.88 9.11
N LEU A 145 -13.84 -4.52 9.32
CA LEU A 145 -13.06 -3.83 8.29
C LEU A 145 -12.68 -4.81 7.19
N ARG A 146 -13.08 -4.52 5.95
CA ARG A 146 -12.77 -5.34 4.77
C ARG A 146 -11.74 -4.62 3.91
N PHE A 147 -10.56 -5.22 3.71
CA PHE A 147 -9.40 -4.56 3.11
C PHE A 147 -9.66 -3.96 1.72
N LEU A 148 -10.12 -4.75 0.75
CA LEU A 148 -10.34 -4.26 -0.62
C LEU A 148 -11.51 -3.27 -0.70
N ALA A 149 -12.56 -3.47 0.10
CA ALA A 149 -13.65 -2.49 0.20
C ALA A 149 -13.16 -1.15 0.74
N SER A 150 -12.25 -1.18 1.72
CA SER A 150 -11.65 0.01 2.32
C SER A 150 -10.74 0.73 1.32
N VAL A 151 -9.91 -0.02 0.60
CA VAL A 151 -9.06 0.52 -0.46
C VAL A 151 -9.89 1.14 -1.58
N ARG A 152 -10.95 0.49 -2.06
CA ARG A 152 -11.89 1.07 -3.05
C ARG A 152 -12.49 2.39 -2.56
N ARG A 153 -12.89 2.45 -1.29
CA ARG A 153 -13.45 3.67 -0.69
C ARG A 153 -12.40 4.79 -0.62
N LEU A 154 -11.15 4.48 -0.29
CA LEU A 154 -10.04 5.43 -0.34
C LEU A 154 -9.82 5.91 -1.77
N ALA A 155 -9.69 5.00 -2.73
CA ALA A 155 -9.48 5.30 -4.14
C ALA A 155 -10.54 6.29 -4.67
N GLY A 156 -11.81 6.08 -4.32
CA GLY A 156 -12.91 6.96 -4.74
C GLY A 156 -13.09 8.25 -3.93
N SER A 157 -12.38 8.44 -2.81
CA SER A 157 -12.58 9.60 -1.91
C SER A 157 -11.32 10.44 -1.65
N VAL A 158 -10.13 9.92 -1.98
CA VAL A 158 -8.88 10.68 -1.92
C VAL A 158 -8.89 11.69 -3.07
N ASP A 159 -8.66 12.95 -2.72
CA ASP A 159 -8.54 14.07 -3.65
C ASP A 159 -7.10 14.61 -3.67
N PRO A 160 -6.76 15.54 -4.59
CA PRO A 160 -5.44 16.16 -4.63
C PRO A 160 -5.00 16.80 -3.30
N GLY A 161 -5.92 17.36 -2.52
CA GLY A 161 -5.62 17.94 -1.21
C GLY A 161 -5.19 16.89 -0.18
N ARG A 162 -5.78 15.70 -0.21
CA ARG A 162 -5.38 14.55 0.60
C ARG A 162 -4.04 13.95 0.18
N LEU A 163 -3.74 13.94 -1.11
CA LEU A 163 -2.41 13.56 -1.62
C LEU A 163 -1.35 14.58 -1.22
N HIS A 164 -1.65 15.88 -1.35
CA HIS A 164 -0.75 16.94 -0.88
C HIS A 164 -0.48 16.82 0.64
N GLU A 165 -1.52 16.60 1.45
CA GLU A 165 -1.37 16.34 2.90
C GLU A 165 -0.48 15.11 3.16
N ALA A 166 -0.68 14.03 2.41
CA ALA A 166 0.11 12.81 2.56
C ALA A 166 1.61 13.04 2.34
N LEU A 167 1.95 13.86 1.34
CA LEU A 167 3.33 14.08 0.88
C LEU A 167 4.06 15.18 1.67
N ALA A 168 3.42 16.34 1.84
CA ALA A 168 4.03 17.52 2.47
C ALA A 168 3.68 17.67 3.95
N GLY A 169 2.52 17.15 4.36
CA GLY A 169 2.00 17.32 5.71
C GLY A 169 1.55 18.76 5.98
N PRO A 170 1.33 19.09 7.27
CA PRO A 170 1.26 18.16 8.39
C PRO A 170 0.07 17.20 8.25
N TRP A 171 0.23 15.97 8.73
CA TRP A 171 -0.86 14.98 8.82
C TRP A 171 -1.87 15.42 9.88
N ARG A 172 -3.11 15.70 9.47
CA ARG A 172 -4.15 16.30 10.32
C ARG A 172 -4.98 15.27 11.08
N TYR A 173 -5.06 14.04 10.59
CA TYR A 173 -5.87 12.98 11.18
C TYR A 173 -7.34 13.40 11.40
N ASP A 174 -7.93 14.08 10.41
CA ASP A 174 -9.30 14.61 10.46
C ASP A 174 -10.31 13.73 9.68
N SER A 175 -9.87 12.59 9.16
CA SER A 175 -10.64 11.73 8.26
C SER A 175 -11.68 10.87 8.99
N LYS A 176 -12.74 11.49 9.52
CA LYS A 176 -13.78 10.81 10.31
C LYS A 176 -14.53 9.72 9.54
N ASP A 177 -14.66 9.90 8.24
CA ASP A 177 -15.46 9.05 7.38
C ASP A 177 -14.64 8.18 6.44
N LEU A 178 -13.31 8.19 6.48
CA LEU A 178 -12.50 7.33 5.60
C LEU A 178 -11.84 6.20 6.39
N PRO A 179 -11.69 5.02 5.77
CA PRO A 179 -11.11 3.87 6.46
C PRO A 179 -9.61 4.09 6.70
N VAL A 180 -9.10 3.49 7.76
CA VAL A 180 -7.68 3.50 8.13
C VAL A 180 -7.12 2.09 7.94
N LEU A 181 -6.02 1.96 7.21
CA LEU A 181 -5.42 0.65 6.89
C LEU A 181 -4.36 0.22 7.91
N ARG A 182 -4.07 1.08 8.89
CA ARG A 182 -3.30 0.81 10.13
C ARG A 182 -1.81 0.55 9.93
N TRP A 183 -1.21 1.12 8.88
CA TRP A 183 0.25 1.12 8.73
C TRP A 183 0.94 2.21 9.56
N ASP A 184 0.19 3.17 10.13
CA ASP A 184 0.74 4.18 11.03
C ASP A 184 0.88 3.65 12.47
N ILE A 185 2.12 3.45 12.92
CA ILE A 185 2.43 3.02 14.30
C ILE A 185 1.96 4.04 15.36
N ARG A 186 1.82 5.32 15.01
CA ARG A 186 1.30 6.35 15.93
C ARG A 186 -0.19 6.21 16.17
N GLY A 187 -0.89 5.58 15.21
CA GLY A 187 -2.29 5.25 15.31
C GLY A 187 -2.56 4.03 16.20
N GLU A 188 -1.53 3.26 16.59
CA GLU A 188 -1.71 1.98 17.30
C GLU A 188 -2.46 2.16 18.64
N ARG A 189 -3.53 1.38 18.78
CA ARG A 189 -4.47 1.47 19.91
C ARG A 189 -4.36 0.22 20.77
N VAL A 190 -3.46 0.25 21.77
CA VAL A 190 -3.30 -0.89 22.71
C VAL A 190 -4.54 -1.03 23.60
N TYR A 191 -5.34 -2.06 23.34
CA TYR A 191 -6.66 -2.31 23.96
C TYR A 191 -6.61 -2.42 25.50
N ALA A 192 -5.52 -2.96 26.05
CA ALA A 192 -5.37 -3.25 27.47
C ALA A 192 -5.22 -2.00 28.37
N LEU A 193 -5.13 -0.80 27.78
CA LEU A 193 -4.91 0.46 28.51
C LEU A 193 -6.01 1.50 28.30
N ARG A 194 -7.20 1.09 27.82
CA ARG A 194 -8.30 2.04 27.51
C ARG A 194 -9.45 1.96 28.51
N ALA A 195 -9.93 3.14 28.91
CA ALA A 195 -11.11 3.31 29.75
C ALA A 195 -12.44 3.25 28.96
N THR A 196 -12.40 3.18 27.63
CA THR A 196 -13.56 3.31 26.74
C THR A 196 -13.52 2.34 25.56
N ASP A 197 -14.71 1.91 25.11
CA ASP A 197 -14.90 0.96 24.02
C ASP A 197 -14.58 1.61 22.65
N PRO A 198 -13.62 1.06 21.87
CA PRO A 198 -13.28 1.58 20.55
C PRO A 198 -14.31 1.26 19.45
N SER A 199 -15.34 0.45 19.73
CA SER A 199 -16.43 0.15 18.78
C SER A 199 -17.51 1.24 18.72
N GLU A 200 -17.52 2.18 19.67
CA GLU A 200 -18.40 3.34 19.62
C GLU A 200 -18.01 4.29 18.48
N SER A 201 -19.00 4.79 17.74
CA SER A 201 -18.80 5.70 16.59
C SER A 201 -18.03 6.98 16.94
N LYS A 202 -18.06 7.41 18.21
CA LYS A 202 -17.31 8.54 18.74
C LYS A 202 -15.81 8.28 18.87
N ASN A 203 -15.37 7.02 18.83
CA ASN A 203 -14.00 6.58 18.97
C ASN A 203 -13.41 6.04 17.65
N LYS A 204 -13.93 6.43 16.49
CA LYS A 204 -13.36 5.99 15.20
C LYS A 204 -11.88 6.37 15.09
N GLU A 205 -11.12 5.50 14.44
CA GLU A 205 -9.73 5.76 14.10
C GLU A 205 -9.68 6.82 12.99
N HIS A 206 -8.74 7.75 13.10
CA HIS A 206 -8.48 8.75 12.08
C HIS A 206 -7.09 8.49 11.51
N GLY A 207 -6.98 8.56 10.19
CA GLY A 207 -5.76 8.27 9.47
C GLY A 207 -5.41 9.41 8.53
N VAL A 208 -4.58 9.09 7.54
CA VAL A 208 -4.15 10.02 6.50
C VAL A 208 -4.50 9.37 5.17
N PRO A 209 -5.73 9.60 4.65
CA PRO A 209 -6.26 8.82 3.54
C PRO A 209 -5.37 8.78 2.30
N GLY A 210 -4.73 9.90 1.94
CA GLY A 210 -3.79 9.93 0.83
C GLY A 210 -2.54 9.08 1.08
N ALA A 211 -2.05 9.02 2.32
CA ALA A 211 -0.91 8.18 2.67
C ALA A 211 -1.31 6.70 2.71
N ASP A 212 -2.50 6.37 3.25
CA ASP A 212 -3.04 5.00 3.21
C ASP A 212 -3.23 4.53 1.75
N TRP A 213 -3.74 5.39 0.87
CA TRP A 213 -3.84 5.09 -0.56
C TRP A 213 -2.48 4.81 -1.20
N LEU A 214 -1.52 5.72 -1.03
CA LEU A 214 -0.18 5.54 -1.57
C LEU A 214 0.52 4.31 -0.97
N ALA A 215 0.28 4.01 0.31
CA ALA A 215 0.82 2.83 0.95
C ALA A 215 0.26 1.53 0.39
N PHE A 216 -1.02 1.49 0.03
CA PHE A 216 -1.61 0.35 -0.67
C PHE A 216 -0.89 0.09 -2.00
N VAL A 217 -0.65 1.14 -2.80
CA VAL A 217 0.14 1.01 -4.05
C VAL A 217 1.58 0.57 -3.74
N GLY A 218 2.18 1.09 -2.67
CA GLY A 218 3.51 0.72 -2.19
C GLY A 218 3.66 -0.75 -1.79
N LEU A 219 2.57 -1.49 -1.55
CA LEU A 219 2.62 -2.92 -1.29
C LEU A 219 3.25 -3.69 -2.46
N SER A 220 3.20 -3.18 -3.68
CA SER A 220 3.86 -3.77 -4.85
C SER A 220 5.35 -4.08 -4.66
N PHE A 221 6.02 -3.49 -3.67
CA PHE A 221 7.43 -3.77 -3.34
C PHE A 221 7.63 -4.94 -2.37
N PHE A 222 6.55 -5.48 -1.81
CA PHE A 222 6.55 -6.54 -0.81
C PHE A 222 5.79 -7.78 -1.31
N PRO A 223 6.31 -8.48 -2.34
CA PRO A 223 5.64 -9.66 -2.86
C PRO A 223 5.51 -10.74 -1.77
N VAL A 224 4.57 -11.65 -1.99
CA VAL A 224 4.28 -12.78 -1.13
C VAL A 224 4.49 -14.10 -1.87
N TRP A 225 4.86 -15.15 -1.14
CA TRP A 225 5.03 -16.49 -1.72
C TRP A 225 4.64 -17.58 -0.72
N PRO A 226 4.27 -18.78 -1.21
CA PRO A 226 4.04 -19.92 -0.34
C PRO A 226 5.39 -20.53 0.09
N ARG A 227 5.54 -20.79 1.39
CA ARG A 227 6.62 -21.60 1.95
C ARG A 227 6.03 -22.67 2.86
N ARG A 228 6.16 -23.93 2.45
CA ARG A 228 5.57 -25.09 3.18
C ARG A 228 4.07 -24.89 3.49
N GLY A 229 3.32 -24.39 2.52
CA GLY A 229 1.87 -24.11 2.63
C GLY A 229 1.51 -22.85 3.44
N LYS A 230 2.48 -22.11 3.98
CA LYS A 230 2.25 -20.84 4.69
C LYS A 230 2.60 -19.66 3.79
N LEU A 231 1.87 -18.56 3.93
CA LEU A 231 2.22 -17.31 3.27
C LEU A 231 3.43 -16.68 3.94
N VAL A 232 4.39 -16.21 3.15
CA VAL A 232 5.49 -15.34 3.58
C VAL A 232 5.38 -14.03 2.80
N THR A 233 5.59 -12.90 3.47
CA THR A 233 5.66 -11.57 2.85
C THR A 233 7.11 -11.09 2.95
N THR A 234 7.66 -10.53 1.87
CA THR A 234 8.96 -9.87 1.88
C THR A 234 9.10 -8.95 3.09
N GLY A 235 10.26 -8.95 3.76
CA GLY A 235 10.53 -8.11 4.92
C GLY A 235 9.76 -8.49 6.20
N CYS A 236 8.77 -9.39 6.14
CA CYS A 236 8.03 -9.86 7.31
C CYS A 236 8.62 -11.18 7.85
N SER A 237 8.68 -11.32 9.18
CA SER A 237 8.98 -12.61 9.80
C SER A 237 7.83 -13.62 9.61
N GLU A 238 8.16 -14.92 9.61
CA GLU A 238 7.24 -15.99 9.18
C GLU A 238 5.97 -16.18 10.03
N ARG A 239 5.88 -15.56 11.21
CA ARG A 239 4.77 -15.79 12.13
C ARG A 239 3.56 -14.92 11.79
N TRP A 240 2.51 -15.55 11.28
CA TRP A 240 1.20 -14.91 11.05
C TRP A 240 0.64 -14.29 12.35
N LYS A 241 0.23 -13.01 12.30
CA LYS A 241 -0.30 -12.18 13.43
C LYS A 241 0.66 -11.89 14.60
N SER A 242 1.89 -12.39 14.56
CA SER A 242 2.96 -11.99 15.49
C SER A 242 4.26 -11.80 14.69
N SER A 243 4.12 -11.08 13.57
CA SER A 243 5.20 -10.82 12.63
C SER A 243 5.86 -9.48 12.96
N SER A 244 7.04 -9.28 12.41
CA SER A 244 7.79 -8.03 12.43
C SER A 244 8.12 -7.67 10.99
N LEU A 245 7.85 -6.42 10.58
CA LEU A 245 8.29 -5.89 9.31
C LEU A 245 9.65 -5.21 9.50
N THR A 246 10.63 -5.59 8.70
CA THR A 246 11.96 -4.95 8.63
C THR A 246 12.17 -4.42 7.22
N TRP A 247 12.67 -3.18 7.11
CA TRP A 247 12.99 -2.55 5.83
C TRP A 247 14.30 -1.76 5.93
N PRO A 248 15.12 -1.74 4.86
CA PRO A 248 16.26 -0.86 4.78
C PRO A 248 15.83 0.58 4.50
N LEU A 249 16.63 1.53 4.97
CA LEU A 249 16.66 2.91 4.49
C LEU A 249 18.00 3.14 3.80
N TRP A 250 18.02 4.02 2.81
CA TRP A 250 19.18 4.22 1.95
C TRP A 250 19.34 5.70 1.58
N SER A 251 20.59 6.17 1.48
CA SER A 251 20.91 7.54 1.07
C SER A 251 21.11 7.68 -0.45
N ALA A 252 21.43 6.59 -1.14
CA ALA A 252 21.64 6.58 -2.59
C ALA A 252 20.33 6.84 -3.36
N GLU A 253 20.38 7.56 -4.47
CA GLU A 253 19.18 7.78 -5.29
C GLU A 253 18.85 6.53 -6.12
N LEU A 254 17.82 5.79 -5.74
CA LEU A 254 17.47 4.51 -6.38
C LEU A 254 16.21 4.63 -7.23
N ARG A 255 16.23 4.04 -8.43
CA ARG A 255 15.02 3.86 -9.25
C ARG A 255 14.13 2.74 -8.68
N PRO A 256 12.82 2.74 -8.95
CA PRO A 256 11.90 1.69 -8.48
C PRO A 256 12.40 0.25 -8.74
N MET A 257 12.92 -0.03 -9.93
CA MET A 257 13.46 -1.36 -10.25
C MET A 257 14.64 -1.77 -9.34
N VAL A 258 15.50 -0.82 -8.93
CA VAL A 258 16.62 -1.10 -8.03
C VAL A 258 16.12 -1.29 -6.60
N ILE A 259 15.13 -0.50 -6.18
CA ILE A 259 14.49 -0.63 -4.86
C ILE A 259 13.82 -2.00 -4.72
N ARG A 260 13.13 -2.47 -5.77
CA ARG A 260 12.54 -3.82 -5.81
C ARG A 260 13.58 -4.92 -5.60
N SER A 261 14.80 -4.76 -6.11
CA SER A 261 15.89 -5.71 -5.87
C SER A 261 16.48 -5.58 -4.46
N LEU A 262 16.55 -4.37 -3.90
CA LEU A 262 17.06 -4.13 -2.54
C LEU A 262 16.14 -4.73 -1.46
N LEU A 263 14.83 -4.70 -1.69
CA LEU A 263 13.85 -5.17 -0.72
C LEU A 263 13.64 -6.70 -0.75
N ARG A 264 14.14 -7.41 -1.77
CA ARG A 264 13.93 -8.87 -1.97
C ARG A 264 14.80 -9.74 -1.07
#